data_AF-A0AAV5TGZ2-F1
#
_entry.id   AF-A0AAV5TGZ2-F1
#
_cell.length_a   1.000
_cell.length_b   1.000
_cell.length_c   1.000
_cell.angle_alpha   90.00
_cell.angle_beta   90.00
_cell.angle_gamma   90.00
#
_symmetry.space_group_name_H-M   'P 1'
#
loop_
_entity.id
_entity.type
_entity.pdbx_description
1 polymer ?
#
loop_
_entity_poly.entity_id
_entity_poly.type
_entity_poly.pdbx_seq_one_letter_code
_entity_poly.pdbx_strand_id
1 'polypeptide(L)'
;IEVLIISTVTVFLLFGHMFYALYMEGSKRSEASTANIRKSLIVLFAQLVVPLLMIIVPPFCFNLSLLLPDQFSFEFTFSMHLVISLHPIGHNFMFLSLTPAYRKFLLSVLCCVCSKSQRTLDIFKVGS
;
A
#
# COMPACT_ATOMS: atom_id res chain seq x y z
N ILE A 1 -16.18 -16.68 -1.38
CA ILE A 1 -14.93 -17.26 -0.84
C ILE A 1 -14.10 -17.90 -1.96
N GLU A 2 -14.68 -18.76 -2.80
CA GLU A 2 -13.97 -19.42 -3.91
C GLU A 2 -13.24 -18.46 -4.86
N VAL A 3 -13.91 -17.43 -5.35
CA VAL A 3 -13.31 -16.40 -6.23
C VAL A 3 -12.13 -15.71 -5.56
N LEU A 4 -12.20 -15.48 -4.24
CA LEU A 4 -11.15 -14.82 -3.47
C LEU A 4 -9.91 -15.74 -3.34
N ILE A 5 -10.14 -17.03 -3.09
CA ILE A 5 -9.09 -18.04 -3.01
C ILE A 5 -8.37 -18.15 -4.37
N ILE A 6 -9.13 -18.31 -5.46
CA ILE A 6 -8.57 -18.42 -6.82
C ILE A 6 -7.76 -17.17 -7.17
N SER A 7 -8.31 -15.98 -6.88
CA SER A 7 -7.62 -14.70 -7.12
C SER A 7 -6.33 -14.60 -6.30
N THR A 8 -6.36 -15.00 -5.02
CA THR A 8 -5.20 -14.97 -4.14
C THR A 8 -4.10 -15.90 -4.66
N VAL A 9 -4.44 -17.16 -4.94
CA VAL A 9 -3.49 -18.15 -5.49
C VAL A 9 -2.87 -17.65 -6.80
N THR A 10 -3.70 -17.11 -7.71
CA THR A 10 -3.23 -16.56 -8.99
C THR A 10 -2.23 -15.43 -8.79
N VAL A 11 -2.51 -14.51 -7.86
CA VAL A 11 -1.61 -13.40 -7.52
C VAL A 11 -0.26 -13.92 -7.00
N PHE A 12 -0.26 -14.86 -6.06
CA PHE A 12 0.97 -15.43 -5.52
C PHE A 12 1.79 -16.14 -6.61
N LEU A 13 1.13 -16.89 -7.51
CA LEU A 13 1.80 -17.54 -8.63
C LEU A 13 2.38 -16.52 -9.63
N LEU A 14 1.66 -15.44 -9.93
CA LEU A 14 2.14 -14.38 -10.81
C LEU A 14 3.39 -13.70 -10.23
N PHE A 15 3.37 -13.31 -8.96
CA PHE A 15 4.53 -12.70 -8.31
C PHE A 15 5.69 -13.70 -8.20
N GLY A 16 5.41 -14.96 -7.84
CA GLY A 16 6.41 -16.03 -7.83
C GLY A 16 7.08 -16.21 -9.19
N HIS A 17 6.30 -16.23 -10.27
CA HIS A 17 6.81 -16.28 -11.64
C HIS A 17 7.66 -15.06 -11.98
N MET A 18 7.21 -13.84 -11.62
CA MET A 18 7.98 -12.61 -11.86
C MET A 18 9.32 -12.62 -11.11
N PHE A 19 9.35 -13.07 -9.85
CA PHE A 19 10.60 -13.21 -9.10
C PHE A 19 11.52 -14.29 -9.70
N TYR A 20 10.96 -15.41 -10.12
CA TYR A 20 11.70 -16.49 -10.76
C TYR A 20 12.29 -16.06 -12.11
N ALA A 21 11.50 -15.40 -12.96
CA ALA A 21 11.97 -14.85 -14.22
C ALA A 21 13.10 -13.84 -14.00
N LEU A 22 12.97 -12.97 -12.99
CA LEU A 22 14.01 -12.02 -12.63
C LEU A 22 15.30 -12.69 -12.15
N TYR A 23 15.19 -13.83 -11.46
CA TYR A 23 16.33 -14.63 -11.04
C TYR A 23 17.04 -15.28 -12.23
N MET A 24 16.27 -15.91 -13.14
CA MET A 24 16.80 -16.56 -14.34
C MET A 24 17.50 -15.57 -15.29
N GLU A 25 16.91 -14.39 -15.48
CA GLU A 25 17.46 -13.35 -16.35
C GLU A 25 18.58 -12.52 -15.69
N GLY A 26 18.81 -12.69 -14.39
CA GLY A 26 19.80 -11.94 -13.63
C GLY A 26 21.24 -12.08 -14.17
N SER A 27 21.55 -13.21 -14.82
CA SER A 27 22.86 -13.45 -15.45
C SER A 27 23.11 -12.64 -16.73
N LYS A 28 22.05 -12.14 -17.38
CA LYS A 28 22.13 -11.41 -18.66
C LYS A 28 22.01 -9.89 -18.50
N ARG A 29 21.66 -9.41 -17.31
CA ARG A 29 21.27 -8.01 -17.04
C ARG A 29 22.25 -7.38 -16.04
N SER A 30 22.42 -6.06 -16.09
CA SER A 30 23.24 -5.36 -15.10
C SER A 30 22.64 -5.50 -13.70
N GLU A 31 23.49 -5.77 -12.70
CA GLU A 31 23.08 -5.97 -11.30
C GLU A 31 22.24 -4.79 -10.78
N ALA A 32 22.60 -3.57 -11.15
CA ALA A 32 21.90 -2.35 -10.78
C ALA A 32 20.45 -2.30 -11.32
N SER A 33 20.22 -2.74 -12.56
CA SER A 33 18.87 -2.78 -13.15
C SER A 33 18.01 -3.82 -12.45
N THR A 34 18.56 -5.01 -12.22
CA THR A 34 17.85 -6.11 -11.54
C THR A 34 17.48 -5.75 -10.09
N ALA A 35 18.38 -5.08 -9.36
CA ALA A 35 18.12 -4.62 -8.00
C ALA A 35 16.95 -3.62 -7.94
N ASN A 36 16.91 -2.67 -8.87
CA ASN A 36 15.81 -1.69 -8.95
C ASN A 36 14.46 -2.35 -9.27
N ILE A 37 14.44 -3.32 -10.19
CA ILE A 37 13.20 -4.04 -10.54
C ILE A 37 12.73 -4.89 -9.37
N ARG A 38 13.63 -5.61 -8.68
CA ARG A 38 13.29 -6.39 -7.49
C ARG A 38 12.68 -5.51 -6.40
N LYS A 39 13.25 -4.34 -6.15
CA LYS A 39 12.71 -3.37 -5.19
C LYS A 39 11.30 -2.92 -5.57
N SER A 40 11.07 -2.62 -6.86
CA SER A 40 9.74 -2.24 -7.35
C SER A 40 8.72 -3.38 -7.22
N LEU A 41 9.13 -4.62 -7.52
CA LEU A 41 8.30 -5.82 -7.37
C LEU A 41 7.89 -6.07 -5.91
N ILE A 42 8.82 -5.93 -4.96
CA ILE A 42 8.53 -6.07 -3.53
C ILE A 42 7.53 -5.01 -3.08
N VAL A 43 7.71 -3.76 -3.54
CA VAL A 43 6.78 -2.66 -3.22
C VAL A 43 5.39 -2.97 -3.79
N LEU A 44 5.29 -3.40 -5.04
CA LEU A 44 4.03 -3.76 -5.68
C LEU A 44 3.35 -4.94 -4.97
N PHE A 45 4.13 -5.93 -4.55
CA PHE A 45 3.63 -7.07 -3.80
C PHE A 45 3.06 -6.63 -2.44
N ALA A 46 3.80 -5.79 -1.71
CA ALA A 46 3.33 -5.24 -0.44
C ALA A 46 2.06 -4.40 -0.62
N GLN A 47 1.97 -3.61 -1.70
CA GLN A 47 0.77 -2.84 -2.06
C GLN A 47 -0.45 -3.72 -2.29
N LEU A 48 -0.28 -4.97 -2.68
CA LEU A 48 -1.40 -5.88 -2.96
C LEU A 48 -1.75 -6.75 -1.75
N VAL A 49 -0.73 -7.25 -1.03
CA VAL A 49 -0.92 -8.13 0.12
C VAL A 49 -1.48 -7.37 1.32
N VAL A 50 -0.98 -6.16 1.61
CA VAL A 50 -1.42 -5.40 2.79
C VAL A 50 -2.94 -5.11 2.75
N PRO A 51 -3.51 -4.57 1.65
CA PRO A 51 -4.96 -4.38 1.52
C PRO A 51 -5.74 -5.68 1.58
N LEU A 52 -5.23 -6.72 0.93
CA LEU A 52 -5.88 -8.04 0.93
C LEU A 52 -5.99 -8.59 2.35
N LEU A 53 -4.93 -8.49 3.15
CA LEU A 53 -4.95 -8.88 4.56
C LEU A 53 -5.89 -8.00 5.38
N MET A 54 -5.90 -6.68 5.17
CA MET A 54 -6.85 -5.79 5.84
C MET A 54 -8.31 -6.09 5.50
N ILE A 55 -8.60 -6.70 4.35
CA ILE A 55 -9.96 -7.13 3.96
C ILE A 55 -10.27 -8.52 4.52
N ILE A 56 -9.32 -9.46 4.52
CA ILE A 56 -9.56 -10.86 4.91
C ILE A 56 -9.54 -11.07 6.42
N VAL A 57 -8.59 -10.45 7.11
CA VAL A 57 -8.35 -10.68 8.54
C VAL A 57 -9.56 -10.26 9.39
N PRO A 58 -10.17 -9.07 9.22
CA PRO A 58 -11.25 -8.66 10.13
C PRO A 58 -12.52 -9.52 10.00
N PRO A 59 -13.01 -9.90 8.79
CA PRO A 59 -14.08 -10.87 8.66
C PRO A 59 -13.72 -12.24 9.23
N PHE A 60 -12.47 -12.70 9.07
CA PHE A 60 -12.03 -13.96 9.67
C PHE A 60 -12.10 -13.91 11.21
N CYS A 61 -11.56 -12.84 11.81
CA CYS A 61 -11.65 -12.60 13.26
C CYS A 61 -13.11 -12.49 13.74
N PHE A 62 -13.98 -11.84 12.97
CA PHE A 62 -15.40 -11.73 13.29
C PHE A 62 -16.08 -13.10 13.32
N ASN A 63 -15.85 -13.94 12.30
CA ASN A 63 -16.39 -15.30 12.28
C ASN A 63 -15.82 -16.16 13.42
N LEU A 64 -14.54 -16.00 13.75
CA LEU A 64 -13.92 -16.70 14.88
C LEU A 64 -14.52 -16.26 16.22
N SER A 65 -14.83 -14.97 16.37
CA SER A 65 -15.52 -14.43 17.55
C SER A 65 -16.92 -14.99 17.72
N LEU A 66 -17.64 -15.27 16.62
CA LEU A 66 -18.94 -15.93 16.69
C LEU A 66 -18.84 -17.40 17.09
N LEU A 67 -17.76 -18.09 16.70
CA LEU A 67 -17.53 -19.49 17.05
C LEU A 67 -17.04 -19.66 18.49
N LEU A 68 -16.34 -18.66 19.03
CA LEU A 68 -15.71 -18.68 20.36
C LEU A 68 -16.14 -17.45 21.18
N PRO A 69 -17.42 -17.34 21.59
CA PRO A 69 -17.97 -16.12 22.17
C PRO A 69 -17.29 -15.68 23.47
N ASP A 70 -16.77 -16.62 24.26
CA ASP A 70 -16.10 -16.31 25.54
C ASP A 70 -14.63 -15.89 25.39
N GLN A 71 -14.05 -16.01 24.19
CA GLN A 71 -12.64 -15.71 23.93
C GLN A 71 -12.40 -14.28 23.44
N PHE A 72 -13.44 -13.62 22.92
CA PHE A 72 -13.32 -12.31 22.28
C PHE A 72 -14.24 -11.29 22.94
N SER A 73 -13.67 -10.15 23.35
CA SER A 73 -14.45 -9.04 23.91
C SER A 73 -15.14 -8.23 22.82
N PHE A 74 -16.21 -7.53 23.20
CA PHE A 74 -16.91 -6.60 22.31
C PHE A 74 -15.95 -5.55 21.71
N GLU A 75 -15.05 -5.00 22.51
CA GLU A 75 -14.05 -4.01 22.09
C GLU A 75 -13.15 -4.50 20.95
N PHE A 76 -12.77 -5.79 21.00
CA PHE A 76 -11.97 -6.41 19.95
C PHE A 76 -12.75 -6.47 18.63
N THR A 77 -13.99 -6.94 18.67
CA THR A 77 -14.86 -7.08 17.50
C THR A 77 -15.21 -5.71 16.90
N PHE A 78 -15.46 -4.71 17.73
CA PHE A 78 -15.67 -3.32 17.30
C PHE A 78 -14.43 -2.73 16.62
N SER A 79 -13.24 -2.96 17.20
CA SER A 79 -11.97 -2.51 16.61
C SER A 79 -11.72 -3.13 15.23
N MET A 80 -12.02 -4.42 15.05
CA MET A 80 -11.90 -5.09 13.75
C MET A 80 -12.87 -4.50 12.70
N HIS A 81 -14.06 -4.08 13.13
CA HIS A 81 -15.00 -3.39 12.25
C HIS A 81 -14.48 -2.02 11.80
N LEU A 82 -13.89 -1.25 12.72
CA LEU A 82 -13.24 0.03 12.39
C LEU A 82 -12.08 -0.15 11.40
N VAL A 83 -11.29 -1.22 11.52
CA VAL A 83 -10.22 -1.53 10.56
C VAL A 83 -10.77 -1.70 9.14
N ILE A 84 -11.91 -2.38 8.98
CA ILE A 84 -12.58 -2.50 7.67
C ILE A 84 -13.02 -1.12 7.18
N SER A 85 -13.63 -0.29 8.03
CA SER A 85 -14.08 1.05 7.64
C SER A 85 -12.93 1.98 7.24
N LEU A 86 -11.77 1.84 7.87
CA LEU A 86 -10.58 2.64 7.58
C LEU A 86 -9.72 2.09 6.44
N HIS A 87 -9.94 0.85 5.99
CA HIS A 87 -9.22 0.23 4.88
C HIS A 87 -9.09 1.12 3.62
N PRO A 88 -10.15 1.72 3.06
CA PRO A 88 -10.02 2.55 1.85
C PRO A 88 -9.13 3.78 2.06
N ILE A 89 -9.13 4.36 3.27
CA ILE A 89 -8.27 5.49 3.63
C ILE A 89 -6.81 5.02 3.70
N GLY A 90 -6.56 3.90 4.39
CA GLY A 90 -5.24 3.29 4.51
C GLY A 90 -4.66 2.88 3.15
N HIS A 91 -5.47 2.28 2.29
CA HIS A 91 -5.10 1.91 0.92
C HIS A 91 -4.64 3.12 0.11
N ASN A 92 -5.40 4.21 0.15
CA ASN A 92 -5.06 5.43 -0.56
C ASN A 92 -3.75 6.05 -0.04
N PHE A 93 -3.56 6.07 1.28
CA PHE A 93 -2.33 6.58 1.88
C PHE A 93 -1.10 5.73 1.50
N MET A 94 -1.24 4.41 1.49
CA MET A 94 -0.20 3.48 1.06
C MET A 94 0.11 3.65 -0.43
N PHE A 95 -0.90 3.80 -1.28
CA PHE A 95 -0.72 4.03 -2.72
C PHE A 95 0.05 5.33 -2.99
N LEU A 96 -0.32 6.42 -2.29
CA LEU A 96 0.37 7.70 -2.34
C LEU A 96 1.81 7.61 -1.83
N SER A 97 2.03 6.84 -0.77
CA SER A 97 3.34 6.69 -0.13
C SER A 97 4.29 5.79 -0.91
N LEU A 98 3.82 4.76 -1.60
CA LEU A 98 4.70 3.78 -2.26
C LEU A 98 4.96 4.09 -3.74
N THR A 99 4.06 4.79 -4.41
CA THR A 99 4.19 5.07 -5.85
C THR A 99 5.18 6.23 -6.08
N PRO A 100 6.37 6.00 -6.65
CA PRO A 100 7.40 7.03 -6.81
C PRO A 100 6.95 8.19 -7.70
N ALA A 101 6.11 7.90 -8.70
CA ALA A 101 5.50 8.91 -9.57
C ALA A 101 4.61 9.88 -8.77
N TYR A 102 3.84 9.36 -7.81
CA TYR A 102 3.02 10.18 -6.92
C TYR A 102 3.84 10.94 -5.90
N ARG A 103 4.94 10.39 -5.36
CA ARG A 103 5.87 11.15 -4.52
C ARG A 103 6.45 12.35 -5.28
N LYS A 104 6.87 12.16 -6.53
CA LYS A 104 7.38 13.25 -7.38
C LYS A 104 6.30 14.30 -7.66
N PHE A 105 5.07 13.86 -7.91
CA PHE A 105 3.92 14.75 -8.09
C PHE A 105 3.62 15.54 -6.80
N LEU A 106 3.53 14.88 -5.65
CA LEU A 106 3.29 15.51 -4.36
C LEU A 106 4.40 16.50 -4.00
N LEU A 107 5.67 16.13 -4.20
CA LEU A 107 6.80 17.05 -4.00
C LEU A 107 6.73 18.24 -4.96
N SER A 108 6.34 18.03 -6.21
CA SER A 108 6.14 19.14 -7.16
C SER A 108 5.01 20.07 -6.74
N VAL A 109 3.89 19.53 -6.24
CA VAL A 109 2.76 20.32 -5.75
C VAL A 109 3.15 21.06 -4.47
N LEU A 110 3.79 20.40 -3.51
CA LEU A 110 4.30 21.01 -2.27
C LEU A 110 5.32 22.12 -2.58
N CYS A 111 6.29 21.87 -3.45
CA CYS A 111 7.24 22.91 -3.87
C CYS A 111 6.54 24.08 -4.57
N CYS A 112 5.55 23.83 -5.43
CA CYS A 112 4.76 24.89 -6.06
C CYS A 112 3.93 25.70 -5.05
N VAL A 113 3.32 25.03 -4.06
CA VAL A 113 2.53 25.67 -2.99
C VAL A 113 3.43 26.47 -2.06
N CYS A 114 4.58 25.92 -1.64
CA CYS A 114 5.57 26.64 -0.84
C CYS A 114 6.15 27.84 -1.61
N SER A 115 6.46 27.69 -2.89
CA SER A 115 6.95 28.79 -3.73
C SER A 115 5.90 29.90 -3.93
N LYS A 116 4.61 29.53 -4.07
CA LYS A 116 3.51 30.51 -4.10
C LYS A 116 3.32 31.20 -2.76
N SER A 117 3.40 30.46 -1.66
CA SER A 117 3.26 31.02 -0.31
C SER A 117 4.39 31.99 0.04
N GLN A 118 5.61 31.75 -0.44
CA GLN A 118 6.75 32.66 -0.25
C GLN A 118 6.55 33.99 -0.99
N ARG A 119 6.07 33.95 -2.25
CA ARG A 119 5.85 35.17 -3.05
C ARG A 119 4.79 36.11 -2.47
N THR A 120 3.74 35.57 -1.85
CA THR A 120 2.70 36.40 -1.22
C THR A 120 3.22 37.12 0.02
N LEU A 121 4.16 36.51 0.75
CA LEU A 121 4.83 37.13 1.89
C LEU A 121 5.84 38.21 1.47
N ASP A 122 6.54 38.01 0.37
CA ASP A 122 7.48 39.03 -0.16
C ASP A 122 6.75 40.27 -0.69
N ILE A 123 5.58 40.13 -1.31
CA ILE A 123 4.75 41.28 -1.75
C ILE A 123 4.30 42.12 -0.54
N PHE A 124 3.95 41.49 0.58
CA PHE A 124 3.59 42.21 1.81
C PHE A 124 4.77 42.93 2.47
N LYS A 125 6.00 42.48 2.24
CA LYS A 125 7.22 43.06 2.83
C LYS A 125 7.75 44.27 2.04
N VAL A 126 7.39 44.40 0.77
CA VAL A 126 7.76 45.55 -0.09
C VAL A 126 6.75 46.71 0.04
N GLY A 127 5.56 46.44 0.58
CA GLY A 127 4.50 47.44 0.79
C GLY A 127 4.43 48.05 2.21
N SER A 128 5.39 47.75 3.08
CA SER A 128 5.51 48.31 4.44
C SER A 128 6.84 49.05 4.60
#